data_AF-A0A0D7AJZ9-F1
#
_entry.id   AF-A0A0D7AJZ9-F1
#
_cell.length_a   1.000
_cell.length_b   1.000
_cell.length_c   1.000
_cell.angle_alpha   90.00
_cell.angle_beta   90.00
_cell.angle_gamma   90.00
#
_symmetry.space_group_name_H-M   'P 1'
#
loop_
_entity.id
_entity.type
_entity.pdbx_description
1 polymer ?
#
loop_
_entity_poly.entity_id
_entity_poly.type
_entity_poly.pdbx_seq_one_letter_code
_entity_poly.pdbx_strand_id
1 'polypeptide(L)'
;RGAYIWGRSVHNVRIERLWADVTIQVGASWAETFTMLELHYGLNINDHAHIWLLHHLFLPAINAALDDFHTAWNSHRIQICDSPNRSPEDMYGFDMFVHGFRGDTFMSDEELEVYGVDWDALRDPSIL
;
A
#
# COMPACT_ATOMS: atom_id res chain seq x y z
N ARG A 1 -22.45 -27.20 1.19
CA ARG A 1 -21.10 -27.55 0.70
C ARG A 1 -20.30 -26.26 0.70
N GLY A 2 -19.62 -25.95 1.81
CA GLY A 2 -18.84 -24.72 1.94
C GLY A 2 -17.52 -24.88 1.20
N ALA A 3 -17.19 -23.95 0.31
CA ALA A 3 -15.86 -23.86 -0.27
C ALA A 3 -14.92 -23.34 0.82
N TYR A 4 -14.16 -24.25 1.42
CA TYR A 4 -13.03 -23.92 2.26
C TYR A 4 -11.90 -23.49 1.33
N ILE A 5 -11.67 -22.18 1.24
CA ILE A 5 -10.55 -21.61 0.48
C ILE A 5 -9.32 -21.76 1.37
N TRP A 6 -8.43 -22.68 1.00
CA TRP A 6 -7.15 -22.91 1.67
C TRP A 6 -6.01 -22.61 0.68
N GLY A 7 -5.18 -21.64 1.04
CA GLY A 7 -3.99 -21.19 0.30
C GLY A 7 -3.46 -19.91 0.93
N ARG A 8 -2.13 -19.71 0.97
CA ARG A 8 -1.54 -18.42 1.41
C ARG A 8 -2.00 -17.33 0.44
N SER A 9 -2.55 -16.22 0.95
CA SER A 9 -2.88 -15.03 0.15
C SER A 9 -1.59 -14.34 -0.30
N VAL A 10 -0.87 -14.95 -1.25
CA VAL A 10 0.41 -14.43 -1.76
C VAL A 10 0.23 -13.29 -2.76
N HIS A 11 -0.99 -13.13 -3.29
CA HIS A 11 -1.34 -12.15 -4.31
C HIS A 11 -1.40 -10.72 -3.75
N ASN A 12 -1.59 -10.59 -2.43
CA ASN A 12 -1.86 -9.30 -1.77
C ASN A 12 -0.70 -8.85 -0.86
N VAL A 13 0.38 -9.64 -0.76
CA VAL A 13 1.46 -9.40 0.22
C VAL A 13 2.13 -8.04 0.01
N ARG A 14 2.34 -7.63 -1.24
CA ARG A 14 3.02 -6.36 -1.55
C ARG A 14 2.17 -5.15 -1.19
N ILE A 15 0.86 -5.19 -1.49
CA ILE A 15 -0.05 -4.10 -1.11
C ILE A 15 -0.27 -4.09 0.41
N GLU A 16 -0.35 -5.25 1.07
CA GLU A 16 -0.41 -5.34 2.53
C GLU A 16 0.84 -4.74 3.19
N ARG A 17 2.03 -5.01 2.61
CA ARG A 17 3.28 -4.40 3.07
C ARG A 17 3.26 -2.87 2.90
N LEU A 18 2.81 -2.39 1.74
CA LEU A 18 2.64 -0.96 1.49
C LEU A 18 1.71 -0.33 2.53
N TRP A 19 0.55 -0.94 2.79
CA TRP A 19 -0.40 -0.46 3.80
C TRP A 19 0.20 -0.43 5.21
N ALA A 20 1.00 -1.43 5.58
CA ALA A 20 1.74 -1.42 6.83
C ALA A 20 2.73 -0.24 6.90
N ASP A 21 3.50 -0.01 5.82
CA ASP A 21 4.48 1.06 5.77
C ASP A 21 3.81 2.47 5.79
N VAL A 22 2.67 2.67 5.11
CA VAL A 22 1.83 3.89 5.21
C VAL A 22 1.36 4.12 6.65
N THR A 23 0.87 3.05 7.30
CA THR A 23 0.36 3.13 8.67
C THR A 23 1.47 3.52 9.64
N ILE A 24 2.65 2.92 9.50
CA ILE A 24 3.79 3.18 10.38
C ILE A 24 4.37 4.59 10.14
N GLN A 25 4.58 4.97 8.88
CA GLN A 25 5.30 6.21 8.55
C GLN A 25 4.43 7.46 8.62
N VAL A 26 3.13 7.34 8.32
CA VAL A 26 2.21 8.48 8.31
C VAL A 26 1.14 8.31 9.39
N GLY A 27 0.40 7.20 9.35
CA GLY A 27 -0.81 7.01 10.16
C GLY A 27 -0.58 7.06 11.67
N ALA A 28 0.52 6.47 12.17
CA ALA A 28 0.80 6.35 13.60
C ALA A 28 0.92 7.71 14.29
N SER A 29 1.56 8.69 13.65
CA SER A 29 1.74 10.04 14.20
C SER A 29 0.41 10.81 14.33
N TRP A 30 -0.46 10.69 13.33
CA TRP A 30 -1.79 11.30 13.34
C TRP A 30 -2.71 10.63 14.35
N ALA A 31 -2.65 9.30 14.45
CA ALA A 31 -3.39 8.54 15.46
C ALA A 31 -3.01 9.00 16.87
N GLU A 32 -1.72 9.09 17.18
CA GLU A 32 -1.24 9.60 18.47
C GLU A 32 -1.73 11.03 18.74
N THR A 33 -1.64 11.91 17.74
CA THR A 33 -2.09 13.30 17.86
C THR A 33 -3.58 13.39 18.19
N PHE A 34 -4.44 12.62 17.50
CA PHE A 34 -5.88 12.64 17.76
C PHE A 34 -6.25 11.97 19.08
N THR A 35 -5.54 10.91 19.49
CA THR A 35 -5.69 10.33 20.82
C THR A 35 -5.34 11.36 21.91
N MET A 36 -4.28 12.15 21.73
CA MET A 36 -3.94 13.22 22.68
C MET A 36 -5.04 14.29 22.75
N LEU A 37 -5.62 14.68 21.61
CA LEU A 37 -6.76 15.61 21.56
C LEU A 37 -7.97 15.08 22.35
N GLU A 38 -8.26 13.79 22.24
CA GLU A 38 -9.35 13.13 22.99
C GLU A 38 -9.06 13.11 24.49
N LEU A 39 -7.86 12.67 24.89
CA LEU A 39 -7.52 12.48 26.30
C LEU A 39 -7.32 13.78 27.07
N HIS A 40 -6.77 14.82 26.43
CA HIS A 40 -6.29 16.01 27.14
C HIS A 40 -6.95 17.32 26.72
N TYR A 41 -7.57 17.38 25.54
CA TYR A 41 -8.03 18.65 24.96
C TYR A 41 -9.54 18.67 24.65
N GLY A 42 -10.29 17.66 25.10
CA GLY A 42 -11.75 17.67 25.05
C GLY A 42 -12.35 17.37 23.68
N LEU A 43 -11.59 16.72 22.79
CA LEU A 43 -12.15 16.22 21.54
C LEU A 43 -13.20 15.14 21.81
N ASN A 44 -14.47 15.42 21.52
CA ASN A 44 -15.56 14.45 21.54
C ASN A 44 -15.72 13.75 20.19
N ILE A 45 -15.43 12.45 20.13
CA ILE A 45 -15.56 11.63 18.91
C ILE A 45 -17.02 11.41 18.46
N ASN A 46 -17.99 11.61 19.35
CA ASN A 46 -19.41 11.48 19.04
C ASN A 46 -20.03 12.80 18.55
N ASP A 47 -19.28 13.90 18.56
CA ASP A 47 -19.73 15.19 18.07
C ASP A 47 -19.31 15.38 16.60
N HIS A 48 -20.28 15.39 15.70
CA HIS A 48 -20.03 15.60 14.27
C HIS A 48 -19.36 16.94 13.96
N ALA A 49 -19.60 17.98 14.75
CA ALA A 49 -18.93 19.28 14.55
C ALA A 49 -17.43 19.19 14.84
N HIS A 50 -17.05 18.42 15.86
CA HIS A 50 -15.64 18.17 16.18
C HIS A 50 -14.94 17.34 15.10
N ILE A 51 -15.59 16.29 14.60
CA ILE A 51 -15.06 15.47 13.49
C ILE A 51 -14.92 16.31 12.22
N TRP A 52 -15.92 17.13 11.90
CA TRP A 52 -15.85 18.05 10.76
C TRP A 52 -14.68 19.02 10.89
N LEU A 53 -14.47 19.59 12.09
CA LEU A 53 -13.37 20.51 12.36
C LEU A 53 -12.01 19.82 12.20
N LEU A 54 -11.86 18.58 12.69
CA LEU A 54 -10.64 17.80 12.48
C LEU A 54 -10.34 17.61 11.00
N HIS A 55 -11.34 17.20 10.20
CA HIS A 55 -11.16 17.07 8.76
C HIS A 55 -10.80 18.41 8.13
N HIS A 56 -11.48 19.49 8.49
CA HIS A 56 -11.20 20.82 7.94
C HIS A 56 -9.76 21.27 8.20
N LEU A 57 -9.24 21.02 9.40
CA LEU A 57 -7.90 21.46 9.81
C LEU A 57 -6.80 20.52 9.33
N PHE A 58 -6.97 19.21 9.49
CA PHE A 58 -5.87 18.24 9.37
C PHE A 58 -5.91 17.42 8.09
N LEU A 59 -7.06 17.28 7.41
CA LEU A 59 -7.12 16.52 6.17
C LEU A 59 -6.17 17.05 5.08
N PRO A 60 -6.03 18.38 4.86
CA PRO A 60 -5.05 18.89 3.91
C PRO A 60 -3.61 18.51 4.27
N ALA A 61 -3.27 18.55 5.56
CA ALA A 61 -1.93 18.19 6.04
C ALA A 61 -1.66 16.68 5.94
N ILE A 62 -2.65 15.84 6.24
CA ILE A 62 -2.57 14.39 6.06
C ILE A 62 -2.35 14.05 4.58
N ASN A 63 -3.10 14.68 3.67
CA ASN A 63 -2.93 14.47 2.24
C ASN A 63 -1.54 14.88 1.76
N ALA A 64 -1.03 16.04 2.21
CA ALA A 64 0.34 16.44 1.88
C ALA A 64 1.39 15.45 2.38
N ALA A 65 1.24 14.93 3.61
CA ALA A 65 2.13 13.90 4.14
C ALA A 65 2.06 12.57 3.35
N LEU A 66 0.87 12.21 2.84
CA LEU A 66 0.69 11.05 1.96
C LEU A 66 1.31 11.28 0.58
N ASP A 67 1.24 12.49 0.02
CA ASP A 67 1.88 12.85 -1.25
C ASP A 67 3.42 12.77 -1.13
N ASP A 68 3.97 13.23 -0.01
CA ASP A 68 5.39 13.12 0.31
C ASP A 68 5.80 11.64 0.47
N PHE A 69 5.00 10.85 1.20
CA PHE A 69 5.21 9.41 1.33
C PHE A 69 5.18 8.72 -0.03
N HIS A 70 4.21 9.03 -0.88
CA HIS A 70 4.07 8.48 -2.22
C HIS A 70 5.32 8.76 -3.07
N THR A 71 5.81 9.99 -3.06
CA THR A 71 7.02 10.39 -3.80
C THR A 71 8.27 9.66 -3.26
N ALA A 72 8.42 9.57 -1.94
CA ALA A 72 9.53 8.88 -1.31
C ALA A 72 9.49 7.36 -1.56
N TRP A 73 8.31 6.75 -1.45
CA TRP A 73 8.10 5.32 -1.67
C TRP A 73 8.40 4.93 -3.13
N ASN A 74 7.89 5.70 -4.08
CA ASN A 74 8.10 5.41 -5.51
C ASN A 74 9.57 5.53 -5.95
N SER A 75 10.37 6.34 -5.24
CA SER A 75 11.79 6.54 -5.53
C SER A 75 12.73 5.65 -4.72
N HIS A 76 12.25 5.02 -3.63
CA HIS A 76 13.09 4.15 -2.81
C HIS A 76 13.50 2.89 -3.57
N ARG A 77 14.62 2.25 -3.22
CA ARG A 77 15.05 1.01 -3.88
C ARG A 77 14.49 -0.22 -3.16
N ILE A 78 13.74 -1.05 -3.87
CA ILE A 78 13.31 -2.36 -3.39
C ILE A 78 14.39 -3.38 -3.74
N GLN A 79 14.72 -4.24 -2.77
CA GLN A 79 15.50 -5.44 -3.01
C GLN A 79 14.54 -6.59 -3.27
N ILE A 80 14.66 -7.21 -4.45
CA ILE A 80 13.91 -8.41 -4.82
C ILE A 80 14.95 -9.52 -4.95
N CYS A 81 14.66 -10.69 -4.38
CA CYS A 81 15.56 -11.84 -4.49
C CYS A 81 15.83 -12.13 -5.98
N ASP A 82 17.09 -12.38 -6.32
CA ASP A 82 17.55 -12.66 -7.69
C ASP A 82 17.28 -11.57 -8.75
N SER A 83 17.04 -10.33 -8.33
CA SER A 83 16.79 -9.19 -9.22
C SER A 83 17.56 -7.93 -8.80
N PRO A 84 17.97 -7.05 -9.75
CA PRO A 84 18.65 -5.82 -9.40
C PRO A 84 17.77 -4.88 -8.56
N ASN A 85 18.38 -4.24 -7.56
CA ASN A 85 17.71 -3.22 -6.74
C ASN A 85 17.21 -2.06 -7.61
N ARG A 86 15.90 -1.86 -7.68
CA ARG A 86 15.24 -0.83 -8.50
C ARG A 86 14.15 -0.14 -7.69
N SER A 87 13.83 1.10 -8.05
CA SER A 87 12.68 1.78 -7.46
C SER A 87 11.37 1.31 -8.08
N PRO A 88 10.22 1.44 -7.39
CA PRO A 88 8.92 1.20 -7.99
C PRO A 88 8.72 1.95 -9.31
N GLU A 89 9.17 3.21 -9.38
CA GLU A 89 9.11 4.02 -10.61
C GLU A 89 9.98 3.44 -11.73
N ASP A 90 11.22 3.03 -11.42
CA ASP A 90 12.09 2.36 -12.38
C ASP A 90 11.45 1.05 -12.86
N MET A 91 10.95 0.24 -11.93
CA MET A 91 10.31 -1.04 -12.24
C MET A 91 9.13 -0.84 -13.17
N TYR A 92 8.24 0.11 -12.89
CA TYR A 92 7.09 0.44 -13.73
C TYR A 92 7.53 0.89 -15.12
N GLY A 93 8.48 1.83 -15.21
CA GLY A 93 8.99 2.32 -16.49
C GLY A 93 9.64 1.22 -17.33
N PHE A 94 10.58 0.47 -16.75
CA PHE A 94 11.25 -0.64 -17.44
C PHE A 94 10.29 -1.74 -17.86
N ASP A 95 9.32 -2.11 -17.00
CA ASP A 95 8.31 -3.10 -17.33
C ASP A 95 7.49 -2.68 -18.55
N MET A 96 7.12 -1.40 -18.61
CA MET A 96 6.40 -0.81 -19.74
C MET A 96 7.19 -0.82 -21.04
N PHE A 97 8.52 -0.61 -20.96
CA PHE A 97 9.40 -0.70 -22.14
C PHE A 97 9.63 -2.14 -22.62
N VAL A 98 9.72 -3.10 -21.70
CA VAL A 98 10.03 -4.50 -22.03
C VAL A 98 8.79 -5.29 -22.44
N HIS A 99 7.66 -5.08 -21.75
CA HIS A 99 6.43 -5.86 -21.92
C HIS A 99 5.31 -5.08 -22.64
N GLY A 100 5.57 -3.82 -23.04
CA GLY A 100 4.59 -2.95 -23.67
C GLY A 100 3.77 -2.14 -22.66
N PHE A 101 3.01 -1.16 -23.16
CA PHE A 101 2.16 -0.30 -22.33
C PHE A 101 1.07 -1.13 -21.64
N ARG A 102 1.25 -1.38 -20.33
CA ARG A 102 0.25 -2.00 -19.47
C ARG A 102 -0.73 -0.92 -18.98
N GLY A 103 -2.03 -1.16 -19.19
CA GLY A 103 -3.11 -0.26 -18.76
C GLY A 103 -4.04 0.25 -19.87
N ASP A 104 -3.71 0.01 -21.14
CA ASP A 104 -4.58 0.34 -22.29
C ASP A 104 -5.17 -0.90 -22.99
N THR A 105 -4.87 -2.10 -22.47
CA THR A 105 -5.35 -3.37 -23.03
C THR A 105 -6.31 -4.03 -22.04
N PHE A 106 -7.49 -4.42 -22.53
CA PHE A 106 -8.39 -5.32 -21.82
C PHE A 106 -7.64 -6.63 -21.56
N MET A 107 -7.14 -6.82 -20.33
CA MET A 107 -6.62 -8.12 -19.91
C MET A 107 -7.75 -9.13 -19.97
N SER A 108 -7.49 -10.34 -20.48
CA SER A 108 -8.50 -11.40 -20.38
C SER A 108 -8.72 -11.80 -18.91
N ASP A 109 -9.87 -12.37 -18.59
CA ASP A 109 -10.15 -12.85 -17.23
C ASP A 109 -9.08 -13.85 -16.76
N GLU A 110 -8.54 -14.66 -17.68
CA GLU A 110 -7.45 -15.60 -17.36
C GLU A 110 -6.12 -14.91 -17.05
N GLU A 111 -5.82 -13.77 -17.68
CA GLU A 111 -4.61 -12.99 -17.39
C GLU A 111 -4.73 -12.25 -16.05
N LEU A 112 -5.94 -11.86 -15.67
CA LEU A 112 -6.25 -11.16 -14.43
C LEU A 112 -6.12 -12.09 -13.21
N GLU A 113 -6.50 -13.37 -13.36
CA GLU A 113 -6.35 -14.40 -12.32
C GLU A 113 -4.88 -14.65 -11.91
N VAL A 114 -3.95 -14.39 -12.82
CA VAL A 114 -2.51 -14.63 -12.62
C VAL A 114 -1.75 -13.33 -12.27
N TYR A 115 -2.44 -12.19 -12.32
CA TYR A 115 -1.83 -10.89 -12.08
C TYR A 115 -1.41 -10.73 -10.60
N GLY A 116 -0.17 -10.30 -10.38
CA GLY A 116 0.38 -10.09 -9.03
C GLY A 116 0.87 -11.36 -8.34
N VAL A 117 0.84 -12.54 -9.00
CA VAL A 117 1.44 -13.77 -8.47
C VAL A 117 2.94 -13.78 -8.72
N ASP A 118 3.69 -13.83 -7.63
CA ASP A 118 5.13 -14.10 -7.66
C ASP A 118 5.34 -15.63 -7.74
N TRP A 119 5.21 -16.18 -8.95
CA TRP A 119 5.35 -17.63 -9.19
C TRP A 119 6.72 -18.18 -8.82
N ASP A 120 7.75 -17.35 -8.93
CA ASP A 120 9.12 -17.72 -8.59
C ASP A 120 9.30 -17.77 -7.07
N ALA A 121 8.74 -16.82 -6.31
CA ALA A 121 8.71 -16.90 -4.85
C ALA A 121 7.92 -18.11 -4.31
N LEU A 122 6.89 -18.58 -5.03
CA LEU A 122 6.15 -19.80 -4.69
C LEU A 122 6.94 -21.09 -4.96
N ARG A 123 7.96 -21.02 -5.81
CA ARG A 123 8.78 -22.18 -6.20
C ARG A 123 10.01 -22.37 -5.31
N ASP A 124 10.29 -21.40 -4.44
CA ASP A 124 11.41 -21.45 -3.51
C ASP A 124 11.13 -22.43 -2.35
N PRO A 125 11.86 -23.56 -2.27
CA PRO A 125 11.69 -24.53 -1.19
C PRO A 125 12.13 -24.01 0.18
N SER A 126 12.77 -22.85 0.28
CA SER A 126 13.17 -22.22 1.55
C SER A 126 12.03 -21.47 2.26
N ILE A 127 10.90 -21.23 1.57
CA ILE A 127 9.71 -20.55 2.11
C ILE A 127 8.64 -21.57 2.60
N LEU A 128 8.94 -22.87 2.53
CA LEU A 128 8.18 -23.99 3.10
C LEU A 128 8.72 -24.42 4.47
#